data_AF-A0A2S2CYF8-F1
#
_entry.id   AF-A0A2S2CYF8-F1
#
_cell.length_a   1.000
_cell.length_b   1.000
_cell.length_c   1.000
_cell.angle_alpha   90.00
_cell.angle_beta   90.00
_cell.angle_gamma   90.00
#
_symmetry.space_group_name_H-M   'P 1'
#
loop_
_entity.id
_entity.type
_entity.pdbx_description
1 polymer ?
#
loop_
_entity_poly.entity_id
_entity_poly.type
_entity_poly.pdbx_seq_one_letter_code
_entity_poly.pdbx_strand_id
1 'polypeptide(L)'
;MRGWGLSAAVAVIVLAGCAPQGTVYDRSIFSTAVFEAGNVRPLTPLAYPVQAATLTSYPAWGQEAVGRTITLQRDTWITVEPEVKRICRAYPRHQVVERLHQLLGLKPAVPDDEKQRFVRFTIARAQATGPAGIGIFRPCADPDPTAASCGNSLKGPPAYTAWFANQMTSSYVLAPTIRETGYPWTRLGYTYNWDPAAASPVGAQEYVVPAGTEVTVTEVVDPRTYCAAD
;
A
#
# COMPACT_ATOMS: atom_id res chain seq x y z
N MET A 1 -39.64 -43.44 -41.96
CA MET A 1 -38.67 -43.55 -40.86
C MET A 1 -37.90 -42.23 -40.78
N ARG A 2 -38.24 -41.34 -39.85
CA ARG A 2 -37.57 -40.03 -39.66
C ARG A 2 -36.73 -40.13 -38.39
N GLY A 3 -35.41 -40.15 -38.54
CA GLY A 3 -34.48 -40.07 -37.41
C GLY A 3 -34.21 -38.61 -37.06
N TRP A 4 -34.50 -38.22 -35.83
CA TRP A 4 -34.07 -36.94 -35.26
C TRP A 4 -32.73 -37.18 -34.54
N GLY A 5 -31.66 -36.56 -35.05
CA GLY A 5 -30.39 -36.48 -34.35
C GLY A 5 -30.42 -35.32 -33.36
N LEU A 6 -30.39 -35.62 -32.07
CA LEU A 6 -30.18 -34.64 -31.01
C LEU A 6 -28.67 -34.36 -30.89
N SER A 7 -28.22 -33.20 -31.37
CA SER A 7 -26.89 -32.68 -31.04
C SER A 7 -26.93 -32.08 -29.63
N ALA A 8 -26.32 -32.75 -28.67
CA ALA A 8 -26.10 -32.21 -27.34
C ALA A 8 -24.93 -31.20 -27.39
N ALA A 9 -25.24 -29.91 -27.30
CA ALA A 9 -24.24 -28.87 -27.09
C ALA A 9 -23.75 -28.95 -25.64
N VAL A 10 -22.48 -29.30 -25.44
CA VAL A 10 -21.82 -29.25 -24.13
C VAL A 10 -21.52 -27.79 -23.81
N ALA A 11 -22.33 -27.18 -22.94
CA ALA A 11 -22.04 -25.88 -22.38
C ALA A 11 -20.94 -26.02 -21.33
N VAL A 12 -19.73 -25.57 -21.66
CA VAL A 12 -18.64 -25.41 -20.69
C VAL A 12 -18.95 -24.15 -19.87
N ILE A 13 -19.51 -24.35 -18.68
CA ILE A 13 -19.70 -23.28 -17.69
C ILE A 13 -18.33 -23.04 -17.04
N VAL A 14 -17.65 -21.97 -17.44
CA VAL A 14 -16.48 -21.47 -16.72
C VAL A 14 -16.98 -20.83 -15.42
N LEU A 15 -16.99 -21.60 -14.34
CA LEU A 15 -17.17 -21.05 -13.00
C LEU A 15 -15.90 -20.25 -12.67
N ALA A 16 -15.97 -18.93 -12.85
CA ALA A 16 -15.03 -18.01 -12.24
C ALA A 16 -15.22 -18.12 -10.71
N GLY A 17 -14.44 -19.00 -10.08
CA GLY A 17 -14.51 -19.23 -8.64
C GLY A 17 -14.06 -17.97 -7.90
N CYS A 18 -14.99 -17.31 -7.21
CA CYS A 18 -14.65 -16.29 -6.22
C CYS A 18 -13.88 -16.97 -5.07
N ALA A 19 -12.55 -16.92 -5.11
CA ALA A 19 -11.75 -17.32 -3.96
C ALA A 19 -12.08 -16.37 -2.79
N PRO A 20 -12.30 -16.88 -1.56
CA PRO A 20 -12.54 -16.01 -0.41
C PRO A 20 -11.40 -15.01 -0.25
N GLN A 21 -11.71 -13.73 0.05
CA GLN A 21 -10.71 -12.66 0.15
C GLN A 21 -9.55 -13.02 1.10
N GLY A 22 -9.82 -13.74 2.20
CA GLY A 22 -8.76 -14.25 3.09
C GLY A 22 -7.75 -15.14 2.38
N THR A 23 -8.21 -16.04 1.49
CA THR A 23 -7.32 -16.93 0.72
C THR A 23 -6.52 -16.21 -0.37
N VAL A 24 -7.01 -15.06 -0.85
CA VAL A 24 -6.29 -14.21 -1.81
C VAL A 24 -5.24 -13.39 -1.07
N TYR A 25 -5.62 -12.83 0.08
CA TYR A 25 -4.70 -12.08 0.94
C TYR A 25 -3.56 -12.96 1.46
N ASP A 26 -3.83 -14.16 1.97
CA ASP A 26 -2.78 -15.08 2.43
C ASP A 26 -1.80 -15.44 1.32
N ARG A 27 -2.30 -15.62 0.09
CA ARG A 27 -1.45 -15.84 -1.10
C ARG A 27 -0.54 -14.64 -1.38
N SER A 28 -1.03 -13.42 -1.19
CA SER A 28 -0.20 -12.22 -1.35
C SER A 28 0.98 -12.19 -0.38
N ILE A 29 0.80 -12.68 0.87
CA ILE A 29 1.89 -12.80 1.84
C ILE A 29 3.00 -13.69 1.29
N PHE A 30 2.66 -14.88 0.80
CA PHE A 30 3.63 -15.80 0.19
C PHE A 30 4.31 -15.20 -1.04
N SER A 31 3.54 -14.58 -1.94
CA SER A 31 4.08 -13.98 -3.17
C SER A 31 5.10 -12.89 -2.88
N THR A 32 4.95 -12.14 -1.79
CA THR A 32 5.90 -11.08 -1.42
C THR A 32 7.08 -11.53 -0.57
N ALA A 33 6.98 -12.70 0.08
CA ALA A 33 8.04 -13.21 0.95
C ALA A 33 9.31 -13.59 0.16
N VAL A 34 9.19 -13.88 -1.14
CA VAL A 34 10.30 -14.31 -2.01
C VAL A 34 10.63 -13.23 -3.03
N PHE A 35 11.92 -13.08 -3.37
CA PHE A 35 12.34 -12.09 -4.38
C PHE A 35 12.10 -12.63 -5.76
N GLU A 36 11.47 -11.80 -6.59
CA GLU A 36 11.35 -12.08 -8.02
C GLU A 36 11.83 -10.86 -8.80
N ALA A 37 12.82 -11.07 -9.67
CA ALA A 37 13.37 -9.99 -10.49
C ALA A 37 12.32 -9.37 -11.42
N GLY A 38 11.32 -10.15 -11.87
CA GLY A 38 10.22 -9.66 -12.69
C GLY A 38 9.27 -8.69 -11.98
N ASN A 39 9.30 -8.63 -10.65
CA ASN A 39 8.49 -7.70 -9.87
C ASN A 39 9.20 -6.34 -9.65
N VAL A 40 10.48 -6.22 -10.02
CA VAL A 40 11.20 -4.94 -9.96
C VAL A 40 10.61 -3.99 -11.00
N ARG A 41 10.18 -2.81 -10.55
CA ARG A 41 9.68 -1.73 -11.41
C ARG A 41 10.52 -0.45 -11.28
N PRO A 42 10.54 0.41 -12.31
CA PRO A 42 10.99 1.79 -12.15
C PRO A 42 10.16 2.51 -11.08
N LEU A 43 10.84 3.22 -10.19
CA LEU A 43 10.28 4.04 -9.13
C LEU A 43 10.49 5.51 -9.48
N THR A 44 9.56 6.36 -9.05
CA THR A 44 9.74 7.81 -9.17
C THR A 44 10.61 8.28 -8.02
N PRO A 45 11.77 8.92 -8.28
CA PRO A 45 12.56 9.55 -7.24
C PRO A 45 11.73 10.59 -6.47
N LEU A 46 11.84 10.58 -5.15
CA LEU A 46 11.13 11.54 -4.31
C LEU A 46 11.70 12.96 -4.50
N ALA A 47 10.81 13.94 -4.64
CA ALA A 47 11.16 15.36 -4.73
C ALA A 47 10.46 16.18 -3.64
N TYR A 48 11.14 17.21 -3.14
CA TYR A 48 10.62 18.11 -2.11
C TYR A 48 10.05 19.39 -2.72
N PRO A 49 9.00 19.99 -2.10
CA PRO A 49 8.27 19.49 -0.95
C PRO A 49 7.45 18.24 -1.28
N VAL A 50 7.41 17.28 -0.35
CA VAL A 50 6.69 16.02 -0.52
C VAL A 50 5.25 16.22 -0.11
N GLN A 51 4.31 15.93 -1.01
CA GLN A 51 2.89 15.83 -0.72
C GLN A 51 2.59 14.36 -0.39
N ALA A 52 2.32 14.07 0.88
CA ALA A 52 2.12 12.72 1.39
C ALA A 52 0.66 12.51 1.81
N ALA A 53 0.23 11.25 1.76
CA ALA A 53 -1.04 10.82 2.30
C ALA A 53 -0.86 9.51 3.07
N THR A 54 -1.54 9.40 4.22
CA THR A 54 -1.69 8.16 4.96
C THR A 54 -3.17 7.84 5.13
N LEU A 55 -3.56 6.59 4.88
CA LEU A 55 -4.93 6.12 5.13
C LEU A 55 -4.98 5.53 6.54
N THR A 56 -5.83 6.08 7.40
CA THR A 56 -5.83 5.72 8.83
C THR A 56 -7.24 5.64 9.42
N SER A 57 -7.43 4.67 10.32
CA SER A 57 -8.63 4.54 11.17
C SER A 57 -8.60 5.47 12.39
N TYR A 58 -7.50 6.20 12.62
CA TYR A 58 -7.34 7.11 13.77
C TYR A 58 -7.03 8.55 13.29
N PRO A 59 -7.97 9.23 12.62
CA PRO A 59 -7.68 10.51 11.96
C PRO A 59 -7.62 11.72 12.91
N ALA A 60 -7.93 11.57 14.20
CA ALA A 60 -8.07 12.67 15.15
C ALA A 60 -6.81 13.56 15.21
N TRP A 61 -5.61 12.96 15.20
CA TRP A 61 -4.35 13.70 15.21
C TRP A 61 -4.21 14.64 14.01
N GLY A 62 -4.72 14.24 12.83
CA GLY A 62 -4.72 15.06 11.63
C GLY A 62 -5.82 16.11 11.67
N GLN A 63 -7.02 15.74 12.13
CA GLN A 63 -8.18 16.62 12.17
C GLN A 63 -7.93 17.86 13.04
N GLU A 64 -7.31 17.66 14.20
CA GLU A 64 -6.96 18.74 15.10
C GLU A 64 -5.85 19.63 14.52
N ALA A 65 -5.01 19.09 13.63
CA ALA A 65 -3.77 19.70 13.15
C ALA A 65 -3.85 20.34 11.76
N VAL A 66 -5.01 20.35 11.09
CA VAL A 66 -5.14 20.95 9.75
C VAL A 66 -4.61 22.38 9.72
N GLY A 67 -3.71 22.68 8.79
CA GLY A 67 -3.04 23.96 8.63
C GLY A 67 -1.87 24.20 9.60
N ARG A 68 -1.54 23.23 10.46
CA ARG A 68 -0.46 23.34 11.47
C ARG A 68 0.67 22.37 11.18
N THR A 69 1.88 22.77 11.57
CA THR A 69 3.03 21.86 11.66
C THR A 69 2.98 21.11 12.98
N ILE A 70 3.12 19.79 12.92
CA ILE A 70 3.18 18.90 14.06
C ILE A 70 4.37 17.97 13.95
N THR A 71 4.83 17.45 15.08
CA THR A 71 5.81 16.37 15.14
C THR A 71 5.09 15.03 15.24
N LEU A 72 5.34 14.13 14.29
CA LEU A 72 4.77 12.78 14.32
C LEU A 72 5.25 12.02 15.57
N GLN A 73 4.32 11.38 16.26
CA GLN A 73 4.62 10.62 17.49
C GLN A 73 4.95 9.14 17.21
N ARG A 74 4.78 8.70 15.96
CA ARG A 74 4.91 7.31 15.52
C ARG A 74 5.41 7.28 14.08
N ASP A 75 6.10 6.21 13.73
CA ASP A 75 6.39 5.90 12.34
C ASP A 75 5.08 5.83 11.55
N THR A 76 5.02 6.55 10.44
CA THR A 76 3.83 6.66 9.62
C THR A 76 4.13 6.16 8.23
N TRP A 77 3.43 5.11 7.81
CA TRP A 77 3.46 4.62 6.44
C TRP A 77 2.67 5.56 5.54
N ILE A 78 3.26 5.96 4.43
CA ILE A 78 2.67 6.92 3.50
C ILE A 78 2.78 6.43 2.06
N THR A 79 1.92 7.02 1.24
CA THR A 79 2.14 7.16 -0.20
C THR A 79 2.35 8.63 -0.55
N VAL A 80 2.83 8.90 -1.76
CA VAL A 80 3.10 10.26 -2.24
C VAL A 80 2.16 10.59 -3.38
N GLU A 81 1.62 11.80 -3.35
CA GLU A 81 0.71 12.30 -4.36
C GLU A 81 1.44 12.61 -5.67
N PRO A 82 0.79 12.43 -6.84
CA PRO A 82 -0.62 12.11 -7.02
C PRO A 82 -0.89 10.63 -7.39
N GLU A 83 0.02 9.69 -7.10
CA GLU A 83 -0.06 8.31 -7.63
C GLU A 83 -1.36 7.60 -7.22
N VAL A 84 -1.62 7.48 -5.92
CA VAL A 84 -2.85 6.82 -5.42
C VAL A 84 -4.10 7.54 -5.91
N LYS A 85 -4.11 8.88 -5.85
CA LYS A 85 -5.23 9.69 -6.34
C LYS A 85 -5.53 9.42 -7.81
N ARG A 86 -4.50 9.32 -8.65
CA ARG A 86 -4.63 9.03 -10.09
C ARG A 86 -5.19 7.63 -10.33
N ILE A 87 -4.73 6.64 -9.57
CA ILE A 87 -5.19 5.25 -9.71
C ILE A 87 -6.64 5.13 -9.25
N CYS A 88 -6.97 5.66 -8.06
CA CYS A 88 -8.27 5.42 -7.45
C CYS A 88 -9.42 6.24 -8.03
N ARG A 89 -9.16 7.24 -8.88
CA ARG A 89 -10.18 7.94 -9.69
C ARG A 89 -11.04 7.00 -10.53
N ALA A 90 -10.46 5.90 -11.00
CA ALA A 90 -11.16 4.92 -11.81
C ALA A 90 -12.05 3.96 -10.99
N TYR A 91 -11.99 4.01 -9.66
CA TYR A 91 -12.69 3.07 -8.82
C TYR A 91 -14.19 3.40 -8.72
N PRO A 92 -15.09 2.42 -8.83
CA PRO A 92 -16.49 2.63 -8.52
C PRO A 92 -16.64 3.16 -7.09
N ARG A 93 -17.43 4.23 -6.92
CA ARG A 93 -17.58 4.93 -5.64
C ARG A 93 -17.91 4.01 -4.44
N HIS A 94 -18.67 2.94 -4.68
CA HIS A 94 -19.06 1.98 -3.65
C HIS A 94 -17.96 0.97 -3.30
N GLN A 95 -16.89 0.86 -4.10
CA GLN A 95 -15.76 -0.06 -3.88
C GLN A 95 -14.47 0.65 -3.46
N VAL A 96 -14.46 1.99 -3.36
CA VAL A 96 -13.22 2.77 -3.13
C VAL A 96 -12.42 2.25 -1.94
N VAL A 97 -13.05 1.99 -0.79
CA VAL A 97 -12.36 1.51 0.41
C VAL A 97 -11.73 0.13 0.16
N GLU A 98 -12.50 -0.83 -0.37
CA GLU A 98 -11.99 -2.16 -0.72
C GLU A 98 -10.82 -2.10 -1.71
N ARG A 99 -10.95 -1.31 -2.78
CA ARG A 99 -9.92 -1.17 -3.82
C ARG A 99 -8.68 -0.44 -3.32
N LEU A 100 -8.81 0.48 -2.35
CA LEU A 100 -7.67 1.10 -1.69
C LEU A 100 -6.94 0.13 -0.78
N HIS A 101 -7.67 -0.71 -0.04
CA HIS A 101 -7.04 -1.77 0.76
C HIS A 101 -6.25 -2.74 -0.11
N GLN A 102 -6.82 -3.13 -1.25
CA GLN A 102 -6.13 -3.91 -2.28
C GLN A 102 -4.88 -3.21 -2.78
N LEU A 103 -5.03 -1.99 -3.32
CA LEU A 103 -3.94 -1.22 -3.91
C LEU A 103 -2.77 -1.00 -2.94
N LEU A 104 -3.08 -0.69 -1.67
CA LEU A 104 -2.12 -0.32 -0.65
C LEU A 104 -1.57 -1.52 0.13
N GLY A 105 -1.93 -2.75 -0.25
CA GLY A 105 -1.47 -3.95 0.46
C GLY A 105 -1.98 -4.03 1.91
N LEU A 106 -3.11 -3.39 2.21
CA LEU A 106 -3.75 -3.47 3.52
C LEU A 106 -4.58 -4.74 3.62
N LYS A 107 -4.92 -5.13 4.85
CA LYS A 107 -5.83 -6.26 5.12
C LYS A 107 -7.17 -6.07 4.42
N PRO A 108 -7.89 -7.15 4.06
CA PRO A 108 -9.26 -7.06 3.55
C PRO A 108 -10.11 -6.10 4.37
N ALA A 109 -10.74 -5.14 3.69
CA ALA A 109 -11.54 -4.12 4.35
C ALA A 109 -12.71 -4.75 5.12
N VAL A 110 -12.96 -4.25 6.32
CA VAL A 110 -14.12 -4.58 7.13
C VAL A 110 -15.07 -3.37 7.20
N PRO A 111 -16.34 -3.55 7.62
CA PRO A 111 -17.29 -2.43 7.65
C PRO A 111 -16.84 -1.20 8.47
N ASP A 112 -15.98 -1.37 9.47
CA ASP A 112 -15.46 -0.25 10.27
C ASP A 112 -14.46 0.63 9.49
N ASP A 113 -13.82 0.08 8.45
CA ASP A 113 -12.86 0.82 7.62
C ASP A 113 -13.51 1.94 6.78
N GLU A 114 -14.84 1.95 6.68
CA GLU A 114 -15.61 3.06 6.13
C GLU A 114 -15.39 4.40 6.88
N LYS A 115 -14.87 4.33 8.10
CA LYS A 115 -14.52 5.50 8.92
C LYS A 115 -13.09 5.99 8.68
N GLN A 116 -12.27 5.23 7.95
CA GLN A 116 -10.91 5.65 7.63
C GLN A 116 -10.91 6.98 6.88
N ARG A 117 -9.84 7.76 7.09
CA ARG A 117 -9.60 9.00 6.35
C ARG A 117 -8.20 9.00 5.79
N PHE A 118 -8.03 9.66 4.66
CA PHE A 118 -6.72 10.15 4.30
C PHE A 118 -6.38 11.34 5.17
N VAL A 119 -5.25 11.29 5.85
CA VAL A 119 -4.59 12.49 6.38
C VAL A 119 -3.49 12.86 5.40
N ARG A 120 -3.63 14.02 4.77
CA ARG A 120 -2.69 14.59 3.81
C ARG A 120 -1.79 15.59 4.53
N PHE A 121 -0.51 15.59 4.20
CA PHE A 121 0.46 16.50 4.80
C PHE A 121 1.67 16.74 3.90
N THR A 122 2.37 17.84 4.16
CA THR A 122 3.63 18.18 3.49
C THR A 122 4.84 17.96 4.36
N ILE A 123 5.92 17.50 3.74
CA ILE A 123 7.27 17.52 4.30
C ILE A 123 8.10 18.46 3.44
N ALA A 124 8.54 19.58 4.02
CA ALA A 124 9.04 20.71 3.25
C ALA A 124 10.44 20.50 2.66
N ARG A 125 11.32 19.75 3.35
CA ARG A 125 12.73 19.64 2.99
C ARG A 125 13.23 18.22 3.19
N ALA A 126 14.26 17.87 2.41
CA ALA A 126 15.06 16.68 2.64
C ALA A 126 15.62 16.71 4.06
N GLN A 127 15.51 15.56 4.72
CA GLN A 127 16.01 15.33 6.07
C GLN A 127 16.85 14.05 6.06
N ALA A 128 17.38 13.66 7.21
CA ALA A 128 18.08 12.39 7.33
C ALA A 128 17.21 11.24 6.80
N THR A 129 17.85 10.17 6.33
CA THR A 129 17.14 8.98 5.84
C THR A 129 17.48 7.81 6.76
N GLY A 130 16.46 7.03 7.10
CA GLY A 130 16.60 5.82 7.90
C GLY A 130 15.71 5.80 9.15
N PRO A 131 15.60 4.63 9.79
CA PRO A 131 14.57 4.35 10.79
C PRO A 131 14.91 4.90 12.19
N ALA A 132 16.15 5.36 12.40
CA ALA A 132 16.59 5.98 13.65
C ALA A 132 16.71 7.51 13.56
N GLY A 133 16.31 8.09 12.42
CA GLY A 133 16.38 9.53 12.17
C GLY A 133 15.00 10.18 12.11
N ILE A 134 14.96 11.38 11.52
CA ILE A 134 13.75 12.09 11.07
C ILE A 134 13.78 12.14 9.55
N GLY A 135 12.64 12.33 8.88
CA GLY A 135 12.58 12.51 7.44
C GLY A 135 11.71 11.47 6.75
N ILE A 136 12.21 10.92 5.64
CA ILE A 136 11.48 9.93 4.84
C ILE A 136 12.49 8.92 4.34
N PHE A 137 12.17 7.63 4.42
CA PHE A 137 12.95 6.58 3.76
C PHE A 137 12.03 5.65 2.98
N ARG A 138 12.61 4.97 1.99
CA ARG A 138 11.90 3.96 1.21
C ARG A 138 12.02 2.59 1.90
N PRO A 139 10.92 1.92 2.27
CA PRO A 139 10.96 0.61 2.91
C PRO A 139 11.25 -0.49 1.88
N CYS A 140 12.45 -0.49 1.32
CA CYS A 140 12.89 -1.46 0.30
C CYS A 140 14.38 -1.79 0.45
N ALA A 141 14.95 -2.63 -0.42
CA ALA A 141 16.38 -2.96 -0.31
C ALA A 141 17.33 -1.74 -0.36
N ASP A 142 16.91 -0.61 -0.92
CA ASP A 142 17.63 0.66 -0.89
C ASP A 142 16.82 1.73 -0.12
N PRO A 143 17.23 2.15 1.09
CA PRO A 143 16.45 3.11 1.87
C PRO A 143 16.37 4.51 1.27
N ASP A 144 17.18 4.82 0.24
CA ASP A 144 17.19 6.12 -0.41
C ASP A 144 15.82 6.41 -1.08
N PRO A 145 15.07 7.44 -0.63
CA PRO A 145 13.79 7.78 -1.24
C PRO A 145 13.92 8.26 -2.69
N THR A 146 15.12 8.64 -3.13
CA THR A 146 15.41 9.06 -4.51
C THR A 146 15.88 7.92 -5.42
N ALA A 147 16.08 6.72 -4.87
CA ALA A 147 16.41 5.55 -5.67
C ALA A 147 15.32 5.24 -6.71
N ALA A 148 15.73 5.07 -7.97
CA ALA A 148 14.82 4.82 -9.10
C ALA A 148 14.38 3.35 -9.23
N SER A 149 14.88 2.46 -8.36
CA SER A 149 14.48 1.06 -8.29
C SER A 149 15.03 0.43 -7.02
N CYS A 150 14.36 -0.61 -6.51
CA CYS A 150 14.89 -1.44 -5.44
C CYS A 150 15.11 -2.85 -5.97
N GLY A 151 16.31 -3.40 -5.75
CA GLY A 151 16.65 -4.78 -6.11
C GLY A 151 16.57 -5.71 -4.90
N ASN A 152 17.37 -6.78 -4.92
CA ASN A 152 17.51 -7.72 -3.80
C ASN A 152 18.77 -7.50 -2.94
N SER A 153 19.55 -6.45 -3.25
CA SER A 153 20.78 -6.14 -2.51
C SER A 153 20.47 -5.08 -1.46
N LEU A 154 20.47 -5.49 -0.19
CA LEU A 154 20.20 -4.60 0.92
C LEU A 154 21.34 -3.59 1.09
N LYS A 155 20.99 -2.31 1.09
CA LYS A 155 21.87 -1.17 1.32
C LYS A 155 21.45 -0.45 2.60
N GLY A 156 22.29 0.47 3.03
CA GLY A 156 22.03 1.34 4.18
C GLY A 156 22.80 0.93 5.43
N PRO A 157 22.65 1.72 6.50
CA PRO A 157 23.38 1.51 7.75
C PRO A 157 22.83 0.30 8.53
N PRO A 158 23.59 -0.23 9.51
CA PRO A 158 23.15 -1.36 10.34
C PRO A 158 21.77 -1.18 11.00
N ALA A 159 21.43 0.05 11.40
CA ALA A 159 20.11 0.35 11.95
C ALA A 159 18.97 0.12 10.94
N TYR A 160 19.21 0.42 9.65
CA TYR A 160 18.25 0.10 8.60
C TYR A 160 18.17 -1.41 8.33
N THR A 161 19.31 -2.10 8.31
CA THR A 161 19.33 -3.56 8.17
C THR A 161 18.52 -4.26 9.27
N ALA A 162 18.65 -3.81 10.52
CA ALA A 162 17.87 -4.32 11.64
C ALA A 162 16.37 -4.03 11.48
N TRP A 163 16.02 -2.80 11.11
CA TRP A 163 14.63 -2.42 10.82
C TRP A 163 14.04 -3.28 9.69
N PHE A 164 14.78 -3.46 8.61
CA PHE A 164 14.36 -4.24 7.44
C PHE A 164 14.11 -5.70 7.81
N ALA A 165 15.02 -6.32 8.57
CA ALA A 165 14.84 -7.68 9.06
C ALA A 165 13.61 -7.82 9.98
N ASN A 166 13.39 -6.87 10.89
CA ASN A 166 12.21 -6.84 11.75
C ASN A 166 10.91 -6.63 10.95
N GLN A 167 10.96 -5.86 9.86
CA GLN A 167 9.81 -5.68 8.98
C GLN A 167 9.49 -6.98 8.22
N MET A 168 10.51 -7.76 7.80
CA MET A 168 10.28 -9.08 7.20
C MET A 168 9.58 -10.03 8.17
N THR A 169 10.01 -10.07 9.43
CA THR A 169 9.45 -11.00 10.44
C THR A 169 8.02 -10.64 10.85
N SER A 170 7.60 -9.38 10.72
CA SER A 170 6.21 -8.96 10.98
C SER A 170 5.32 -9.05 9.74
N SER A 171 5.88 -8.86 8.55
CA SER A 171 5.12 -8.84 7.29
C SER A 171 4.78 -10.25 6.80
N TYR A 172 5.73 -11.18 6.86
CA TYR A 172 5.58 -12.50 6.24
C TYR A 172 5.09 -13.57 7.23
N VAL A 173 4.00 -13.26 7.92
CA VAL A 173 3.37 -14.14 8.90
C VAL A 173 1.95 -14.48 8.46
N LEU A 174 1.64 -15.77 8.41
CA LEU A 174 0.27 -16.24 8.37
C LEU A 174 -0.21 -16.59 9.77
N ALA A 175 -1.43 -16.20 10.08
CA ALA A 175 -2.05 -16.49 11.36
C ALA A 175 -3.47 -17.03 11.15
N PRO A 176 -4.07 -17.68 12.17
CA PRO A 176 -5.44 -18.19 12.07
C PRO A 176 -6.48 -17.11 11.75
N THR A 177 -6.19 -15.86 12.10
CA THR A 177 -7.05 -14.71 11.79
C THR A 177 -6.33 -13.71 10.91
N ILE A 178 -7.09 -13.06 10.01
CA ILE A 178 -6.58 -11.97 9.15
C ILE A 178 -6.06 -10.79 9.98
N ARG A 179 -6.63 -10.56 11.17
CA ARG A 179 -6.17 -9.51 12.08
C ARG A 179 -4.71 -9.72 12.51
N GLU A 180 -4.33 -10.97 12.73
CA GLU A 180 -2.99 -11.38 13.18
C GLU A 180 -2.04 -11.71 12.03
N THR A 181 -2.57 -11.92 10.83
CA THR A 181 -1.78 -12.09 9.61
C THR A 181 -1.00 -10.81 9.32
N GLY A 182 0.19 -10.95 8.75
CA GLY A 182 1.06 -9.84 8.39
C GLY A 182 0.55 -9.05 7.17
N TYR A 183 1.48 -8.45 6.43
CA TYR A 183 1.21 -7.62 5.26
C TYR A 183 2.04 -8.07 4.07
N PRO A 184 1.50 -8.00 2.84
CA PRO A 184 2.23 -8.34 1.63
C PRO A 184 3.21 -7.22 1.26
N TRP A 185 4.22 -7.02 2.11
CA TRP A 185 5.24 -6.01 1.91
C TRP A 185 6.19 -6.44 0.81
N THR A 186 6.25 -5.69 -0.29
CA THR A 186 7.03 -6.14 -1.46
C THR A 186 8.52 -6.00 -1.26
N ARG A 187 8.97 -5.14 -0.31
CA ARG A 187 10.35 -4.63 -0.15
C ARG A 187 11.00 -4.11 -1.45
N LEU A 188 10.18 -3.75 -2.43
CA LEU A 188 10.58 -3.20 -3.73
C LEU A 188 10.20 -1.71 -3.88
N GLY A 189 9.74 -1.08 -2.80
CA GLY A 189 9.44 0.35 -2.77
C GLY A 189 8.05 0.71 -3.29
N TYR A 190 7.16 -0.29 -3.39
CA TYR A 190 5.75 -0.12 -3.73
C TYR A 190 4.89 -1.17 -2.99
N THR A 191 3.62 -0.88 -2.75
CA THR A 191 2.69 -1.80 -2.08
C THR A 191 2.28 -2.96 -2.99
N TYR A 192 1.97 -4.14 -2.44
CA TYR A 192 1.43 -5.23 -3.25
C TYR A 192 -0.08 -5.05 -3.46
N ASN A 193 -0.50 -4.92 -4.72
CA ASN A 193 -1.91 -4.91 -5.09
C ASN A 193 -2.46 -6.35 -5.14
N TRP A 194 -3.19 -6.76 -4.11
CA TRP A 194 -3.78 -8.10 -4.04
C TRP A 194 -5.16 -8.21 -4.70
N ASP A 195 -5.62 -7.20 -5.43
CA ASP A 195 -6.83 -7.28 -6.25
C ASP A 195 -6.73 -8.46 -7.25
N PRO A 196 -7.59 -9.49 -7.14
CA PRO A 196 -7.55 -10.63 -8.05
C PRO A 196 -7.92 -10.28 -9.50
N ALA A 197 -8.55 -9.13 -9.73
CA ALA A 197 -8.90 -8.63 -11.06
C ALA A 197 -7.83 -7.68 -11.65
N ALA A 198 -6.80 -7.31 -10.88
CA ALA A 198 -5.75 -6.44 -11.38
C ALA A 198 -4.86 -7.18 -12.38
N ALA A 199 -4.55 -6.53 -13.50
CA ALA A 199 -3.63 -7.05 -14.50
C ALA A 199 -2.18 -7.15 -13.99
N SER A 200 -1.87 -6.48 -12.87
CA SER A 200 -0.55 -6.45 -12.24
C SER A 200 -0.68 -6.37 -10.72
N PRO A 201 0.15 -7.10 -9.95
CA PRO A 201 0.18 -7.01 -8.49
C PRO A 201 0.89 -5.75 -7.97
N VAL A 202 1.20 -4.82 -8.86
CA VAL A 202 1.93 -3.60 -8.54
C VAL A 202 0.98 -2.53 -8.01
N GLY A 203 1.17 -2.13 -6.75
CA GLY A 203 0.48 -1.03 -6.11
C GLY A 203 1.20 0.32 -6.23
N ALA A 204 0.96 1.20 -5.26
CA ALA A 204 1.51 2.55 -5.22
C ALA A 204 2.90 2.57 -4.56
N GLN A 205 3.72 3.59 -4.85
CA GLN A 205 4.96 3.78 -4.11
C GLN A 205 4.67 4.03 -2.63
N GLU A 206 5.48 3.40 -1.80
CA GLU A 206 5.36 3.47 -0.36
C GLU A 206 6.64 4.02 0.26
N TYR A 207 6.46 4.72 1.38
CA TYR A 207 7.52 5.30 2.17
C TYR A 207 7.16 5.22 3.65
N VAL A 208 8.17 5.36 4.51
CA VAL A 208 7.98 5.48 5.95
C VAL A 208 8.55 6.82 6.40
N VAL A 209 7.75 7.52 7.20
CA VAL A 209 8.12 8.77 7.87
C VAL A 209 8.35 8.44 9.34
N PRO A 210 9.60 8.46 9.84
CA PRO A 210 9.87 8.15 11.24
C PRO A 210 9.18 9.11 12.21
N ALA A 211 8.89 8.63 13.42
CA ALA A 211 8.54 9.49 14.55
C ALA A 211 9.59 10.60 14.75
N GLY A 212 9.17 11.77 15.25
CA GLY A 212 10.03 12.94 15.39
C GLY A 212 10.09 13.81 14.13
N THR A 213 9.59 13.34 12.99
CA THR A 213 9.52 14.14 11.76
C THR A 213 8.44 15.21 11.86
N GLU A 214 8.80 16.44 11.47
CA GLU A 214 7.84 17.54 11.34
C GLU A 214 7.08 17.46 10.01
N VAL A 215 5.76 17.54 10.11
CA VAL A 215 4.84 17.53 8.96
C VAL A 215 3.83 18.66 9.10
N THR A 216 3.45 19.30 8.00
CA THR A 216 2.33 20.25 7.99
C THR A 216 1.09 19.55 7.48
N VAL A 217 0.08 19.36 8.32
CA VAL A 217 -1.17 18.69 7.91
C VAL A 217 -1.95 19.63 7.01
N THR A 218 -2.28 19.16 5.81
CA THR A 218 -2.96 19.96 4.79
C THR A 218 -4.45 19.67 4.73
N GLU A 219 -4.86 18.42 4.95
CA GLU A 219 -6.26 18.01 4.87
C GLU A 219 -6.51 16.68 5.59
N VAL A 220 -7.73 16.52 6.11
CA VAL A 220 -8.28 15.20 6.45
C VAL A 220 -9.53 14.96 5.62
N VAL A 221 -9.53 13.92 4.79
CA VAL A 221 -10.55 13.74 3.75
C VAL A 221 -11.04 12.29 3.66
N ASP A 222 -12.33 12.15 3.36
CA ASP A 222 -12.96 10.85 3.09
C ASP A 222 -12.33 10.20 1.84
N PRO A 223 -12.03 8.88 1.85
CA PRO A 223 -11.41 8.22 0.71
C PRO A 223 -12.16 8.36 -0.62
N ARG A 224 -13.49 8.41 -0.60
CA ARG A 224 -14.30 8.59 -1.83
C ARG A 224 -14.18 10.00 -2.37
N THR A 225 -14.11 10.99 -1.49
CA THR A 225 -13.87 12.38 -1.88
C THR A 225 -12.44 12.57 -2.39
N TYR A 226 -11.46 11.96 -1.73
CA TYR A 226 -10.06 11.96 -2.17
C TYR A 226 -9.91 11.44 -3.60
N CYS A 227 -10.52 10.28 -3.87
CA CYS A 227 -10.46 9.63 -5.18
C CYS A 227 -11.31 10.32 -6.25
N ALA A 228 -12.34 11.07 -5.87
CA ALA A 228 -13.19 11.80 -6.83
C ALA A 228 -12.63 13.17 -7.22
N ALA A 229 -11.67 13.72 -6.47
CA ALA A 229 -11.16 15.08 -6.70
C ALA A 229 -10.20 15.16 -7.90
N ASP A 230 -10.28 16.28 -8.63
CA ASP A 230 -9.44 16.60 -9.80
C ASP A 230 -7.95 16.82 -9.48
#